data_AF-A0A969BJ06-F1
#
_entry.id   AF-A0A969BJ06-F1
#
_cell.length_a   1.000
_cell.length_b   1.000
_cell.length_c   1.000
_cell.angle_alpha   90.00
_cell.angle_beta   90.00
_cell.angle_gamma   90.00
#
_symmetry.space_group_name_H-M   'P 1'
#
loop_
_entity.id
_entity.type
_entity.pdbx_description
1 polymer ?
#
loop_
_entity_poly.entity_id
_entity_poly.type
_entity_poly.pdbx_seq_one_letter_code
_entity_poly.pdbx_strand_id
1 'polypeptide(L)'
;MGIWDRIKNELIDIIEWTDDSSNTMVWRFPRHQNKIKYGAQLTVRESQEAVFVNEGQIADLFTPGRYKLETQNIPVLTTLKGWKYGFNSPFKAEVYFCSARIFTDLKWGTKNPVIARDAEFGPVRLRAFGTYAIRIKDPAV
;
A
#
# COMPACT_ATOMS: atom_id res chain seq x y z
N MET A 1 6.77 33.92 -15.86
CA MET A 1 6.82 32.87 -14.83
C MET A 1 5.78 33.21 -13.77
N GLY A 2 4.63 32.56 -13.86
CA GLY A 2 3.35 33.12 -13.44
C GLY A 2 2.97 32.83 -12.00
N ILE A 3 2.36 33.84 -11.39
CA ILE A 3 1.63 33.87 -10.11
C ILE A 3 0.68 32.66 -9.93
N TRP A 4 0.24 32.05 -11.04
CA TRP A 4 -0.59 30.86 -11.11
C TRP A 4 0.06 29.55 -10.60
N ASP A 5 1.39 29.41 -10.67
CA ASP A 5 2.09 28.24 -10.10
C ASP A 5 2.13 28.26 -8.55
N ARG A 6 1.98 29.45 -7.94
CA ARG A 6 1.89 29.59 -6.48
C ARG A 6 0.51 29.20 -5.95
N ILE A 7 -0.56 29.48 -6.68
CA ILE A 7 -1.94 29.15 -6.24
C ILE A 7 -2.22 27.64 -6.31
N LYS A 8 -1.61 26.91 -7.26
CA LYS A 8 -1.68 25.43 -7.28
C LYS A 8 -0.94 24.76 -6.12
N ASN A 9 -0.01 25.47 -5.47
CA ASN A 9 0.75 24.92 -4.34
C ASN A 9 0.02 24.98 -3.00
N GLU A 10 -1.07 25.74 -2.89
CA GLU A 10 -1.92 25.83 -1.69
C GLU A 10 -3.11 24.86 -1.69
N LEU A 11 -3.32 24.11 -2.77
CA LEU A 11 -4.31 23.03 -2.76
C LEU A 11 -3.82 21.93 -1.80
N ILE A 12 -4.67 21.62 -0.82
CA ILE A 12 -4.51 20.49 0.10
C ILE A 12 -4.23 19.25 -0.75
N ASP A 13 -3.12 18.57 -0.46
CA ASP A 13 -2.75 17.33 -1.16
C ASP A 13 -3.73 16.24 -0.71
N ILE A 14 -4.52 15.71 -1.64
CA ILE A 14 -5.42 14.59 -1.38
C ILE A 14 -4.68 13.32 -1.77
N ILE A 15 -4.45 12.46 -0.78
CA ILE A 15 -3.83 11.15 -0.94
C ILE A 15 -4.97 10.13 -0.93
N GLU A 16 -5.27 9.58 -2.09
CA GLU A 16 -6.28 8.54 -2.24
C GLU A 16 -5.86 7.54 -3.32
N TRP A 17 -6.38 6.31 -3.19
CA TRP A 17 -6.29 5.29 -4.21
C TRP A 17 -7.66 5.11 -4.87
N THR A 18 -7.77 5.51 -6.13
CA THR A 18 -9.01 5.50 -6.93
C THR A 18 -9.09 4.38 -7.96
N ASP A 19 -8.03 3.58 -8.11
CA ASP A 19 -8.06 2.48 -9.06
C ASP A 19 -8.92 1.34 -8.50
N ASP A 20 -9.92 0.96 -9.28
CA ASP A 20 -10.87 -0.10 -8.97
C ASP A 20 -10.41 -1.47 -9.51
N SER A 21 -9.20 -1.57 -10.07
CA SER A 21 -8.66 -2.82 -10.61
C SER A 21 -8.69 -3.95 -9.57
N SER A 22 -9.25 -5.10 -9.97
CA SER A 22 -9.38 -6.28 -9.11
C SER A 22 -8.07 -7.05 -8.91
N ASN A 23 -6.98 -6.61 -9.54
CA ASN A 23 -5.73 -7.35 -9.59
C ASN A 23 -4.61 -6.68 -8.79
N THR A 24 -4.85 -5.47 -8.28
CA THR A 24 -3.85 -4.73 -7.50
C THR A 24 -4.07 -4.97 -6.02
N MET A 25 -3.16 -5.71 -5.40
CA MET A 25 -3.18 -5.98 -3.96
C MET A 25 -2.60 -4.82 -3.15
N VAL A 26 -1.49 -4.24 -3.63
CA VAL A 26 -0.77 -3.17 -2.97
C VAL A 26 -0.42 -2.09 -3.99
N TRP A 27 -0.74 -0.84 -3.68
CA TRP A 27 -0.45 0.29 -4.53
C TRP A 27 0.26 1.39 -3.74
N ARG A 28 1.43 1.82 -4.23
CA ARG A 28 2.16 2.94 -3.63
C ARG A 28 1.71 4.25 -4.26
N PHE A 29 1.29 5.21 -3.44
CA PHE A 29 0.90 6.53 -3.91
C PHE A 29 2.09 7.23 -4.61
N PRO A 30 1.98 7.58 -5.91
CA PRO A 30 3.08 8.18 -6.63
C PRO A 30 3.22 9.66 -6.27
N ARG A 31 4.36 10.05 -5.69
CA ARG A 31 4.67 11.46 -5.42
C ARG A 31 6.09 11.81 -5.85
N HIS A 32 6.24 12.99 -6.44
CA HIS A 32 7.57 13.51 -6.79
C HIS A 32 8.41 13.71 -5.52
N GLN A 33 9.57 13.05 -5.46
CA GLN A 33 10.50 13.04 -4.32
C GLN A 33 9.91 12.51 -2.99
N ASN A 34 8.78 11.79 -3.02
CA ASN A 34 8.09 11.26 -1.83
C ASN A 34 7.78 12.33 -0.76
N LYS A 35 7.63 13.59 -1.18
CA LYS A 35 7.36 14.71 -0.26
C LYS A 35 5.85 14.86 -0.06
N ILE A 36 5.37 14.47 1.11
CA ILE A 36 3.99 14.68 1.53
C ILE A 36 3.89 16.06 2.19
N LYS A 37 2.95 16.88 1.72
CA LYS A 37 2.71 18.22 2.29
C LYS A 37 2.12 18.09 3.69
N TYR A 38 2.52 18.98 4.59
CA TYR A 38 1.88 19.10 5.91
C TYR A 38 0.38 19.42 5.74
N GLY A 39 -0.48 18.70 6.45
CA GLY A 39 -1.93 18.88 6.36
C GLY A 39 -2.59 18.23 5.14
N ALA A 40 -1.89 17.34 4.44
CA ALA A 40 -2.48 16.50 3.39
C ALA A 40 -3.66 15.68 3.95
N GLN A 41 -4.69 15.48 3.14
CA GLN A 41 -5.82 14.63 3.48
C GLN A 41 -5.63 13.23 2.91
N LEU A 42 -5.54 12.24 3.78
CA LEU A 42 -5.55 10.82 3.44
C LEU A 42 -7.00 10.32 3.45
N THR A 43 -7.48 9.84 2.31
CA THR A 43 -8.79 9.18 2.20
C THR A 43 -8.58 7.69 1.95
N VAL A 44 -9.00 6.88 2.92
CA VAL A 44 -8.97 5.40 2.86
C VAL A 44 -10.38 4.90 2.64
N ARG A 45 -10.61 4.13 1.58
CA ARG A 45 -11.94 3.58 1.25
C ARG A 45 -12.20 2.30 2.04
N GLU A 46 -13.47 1.91 2.19
CA GLU A 46 -13.88 0.73 3.00
C GLU A 46 -13.19 -0.59 2.65
N SER A 47 -12.79 -0.76 1.40
CA SER A 47 -12.11 -1.99 0.94
C SER A 47 -10.58 -1.89 0.92
N GLN A 48 -10.03 -0.89 1.61
CA GLN A 48 -8.62 -0.55 1.61
C GLN A 48 -8.15 -0.27 3.04
N GLU A 49 -6.86 -0.49 3.26
CA GLU A 49 -6.11 -0.01 4.41
C GLU A 49 -4.89 0.76 3.89
N ALA A 50 -4.43 1.78 4.59
CA ALA A 50 -3.28 2.57 4.17
C ALA A 50 -2.14 2.45 5.18
N VAL A 51 -1.00 1.94 4.73
CA VAL A 51 0.25 1.86 5.50
C VAL A 51 1.06 3.11 5.23
N PHE A 52 1.39 3.82 6.29
CA PHE A 52 2.24 5.00 6.24
C PHE A 52 3.66 4.63 6.64
N VAL A 53 4.61 4.86 5.73
CA VAL A 53 6.02 4.51 5.90
C VAL A 53 6.86 5.78 5.92
N ASN A 54 7.66 5.94 6.97
CA ASN A 54 8.60 7.04 7.11
C ASN A 54 10.03 6.50 7.23
N GLU A 55 10.94 7.01 6.40
CA GLU A 55 12.36 6.62 6.41
C GLU A 55 12.61 5.10 6.37
N GLY A 56 11.73 4.36 5.71
CA GLY A 56 11.82 2.89 5.58
C GLY A 56 11.21 2.10 6.75
N GLN A 57 10.59 2.77 7.73
CA GLN A 57 9.87 2.12 8.83
C GLN A 57 8.37 2.38 8.73
N ILE A 58 7.57 1.36 9.05
CA ILE A 58 6.12 1.51 9.17
C ILE A 58 5.86 2.37 10.40
N ALA A 59 5.24 3.52 10.15
CA ALA A 59 4.96 4.52 11.18
C ALA A 59 3.50 4.49 11.62
N ASP A 60 2.56 4.13 10.74
CA ASP A 60 1.15 3.99 11.09
C ASP A 60 0.34 3.13 10.10
N LEU A 61 -0.81 2.64 10.55
CA LEU A 61 -1.80 1.92 9.75
C LEU A 61 -3.16 2.62 9.86
N PHE A 62 -3.68 3.09 8.73
CA PHE A 62 -4.97 3.77 8.65
C PHE A 62 -6.05 2.83 8.10
N THR A 63 -7.10 2.63 8.88
CA THR A 63 -8.32 1.91 8.49
C THR A 63 -9.25 2.81 7.66
N PRO A 64 -10.34 2.30 7.06
CA PRO A 64 -11.25 3.12 6.26
C PRO A 64 -11.71 4.41 6.96
N GLY A 65 -11.58 5.54 6.28
CA GLY A 65 -11.87 6.85 6.85
C GLY A 65 -11.14 8.00 6.15
N ARG A 66 -11.33 9.21 6.68
CA ARG A 66 -10.60 10.41 6.26
C ARG A 66 -9.71 10.89 7.39
N TYR A 67 -8.43 11.05 7.10
CA TYR A 67 -7.41 11.46 8.06
C TYR A 67 -6.69 12.70 7.56
N LYS A 68 -6.35 13.58 8.48
CA LYS A 68 -5.44 14.68 8.20
C LYS A 68 -4.04 14.28 8.66
N LEU A 69 -3.11 14.24 7.72
CA LEU A 69 -1.71 13.89 7.99
C LEU A 69 -1.01 15.11 8.62
N GLU A 70 -0.98 15.10 9.95
CA GLU A 70 -0.25 16.06 10.77
C GLU A 70 0.76 15.30 11.63
N THR A 71 1.96 15.85 11.81
CA THR A 71 3.05 15.25 12.59
C THR A 71 2.65 14.92 14.03
N GLN A 72 1.60 15.55 14.56
CA GLN A 72 1.08 15.32 15.90
C GLN A 72 0.25 14.03 16.02
N ASN A 73 -0.35 13.57 14.92
CA ASN A 73 -1.26 12.43 14.93
C ASN A 73 -0.58 11.09 14.59
N ILE A 74 0.73 11.11 14.30
CA ILE A 74 1.50 9.91 13.93
C ILE A 74 2.44 9.55 15.10
N PRO A 75 2.18 8.46 15.84
CA PRO A 75 2.89 8.13 17.09
C PRO A 75 4.39 7.91 16.92
N VAL A 76 4.82 7.37 15.77
CA VAL A 76 6.25 7.09 15.52
C VAL A 76 7.02 8.37 15.15
N LEU A 77 6.40 9.31 14.42
CA LEU A 77 7.03 10.59 14.09
C LEU A 77 7.25 11.49 15.33
N THR A 78 6.40 11.36 16.34
CA THR A 78 6.55 12.11 17.60
C THR A 78 7.65 11.58 18.50
N THR A 79 8.14 10.35 18.28
CA THR A 79 9.27 9.77 19.05
C THR A 79 10.62 10.14 18.44
N LEU A 80 10.67 10.42 17.13
CA LEU A 80 11.85 10.93 16.41
C LEU A 80 12.10 12.45 16.61
N LYS A 81 11.54 13.06 17.67
CA LYS A 81 11.53 14.50 18.03
C LYS A 81 12.92 15.09 18.33
N GLY A 82 13.81 15.07 17.34
CA GLY A 82 15.15 15.65 17.41
C GLY A 82 15.38 16.87 16.52
N TRP A 83 14.41 17.36 15.72
CA TRP A 83 14.68 18.49 14.83
C TRP A 83 13.99 19.80 15.22
N LYS A 84 14.82 20.71 15.74
CA LYS A 84 14.55 22.06 16.24
C LYS A 84 14.19 23.13 15.17
N TYR A 85 13.84 22.76 13.94
CA TYR A 85 13.61 23.74 12.86
C TYR A 85 12.31 23.47 12.09
N GLY A 86 11.25 24.20 12.43
CA GLY A 86 10.13 24.55 11.53
C GLY A 86 9.34 23.40 10.89
N PHE A 87 8.37 22.86 11.63
CA PHE A 87 7.48 21.77 11.20
C PHE A 87 6.44 22.13 10.11
N ASN A 88 6.62 23.23 9.38
CA ASN A 88 5.84 23.58 8.19
C ASN A 88 6.44 23.03 6.88
N SER A 89 7.50 22.20 6.96
CA SER A 89 8.21 21.68 5.80
C SER A 89 7.67 20.30 5.38
N PRO A 90 7.51 20.02 4.07
CA PRO A 90 7.12 18.70 3.59
C PRO A 90 8.12 17.62 4.04
N PHE A 91 7.61 16.51 4.56
CA PHE A 91 8.40 15.37 5.01
C PHE A 91 8.47 14.30 3.92
N LYS A 92 9.54 13.50 3.93
CA LYS A 92 9.69 12.37 3.03
C LYS A 92 8.99 11.15 3.63
N ALA A 93 7.88 10.74 3.03
CA ALA A 93 7.16 9.55 3.45
C ALA A 93 6.45 8.90 2.27
N GLU A 94 6.09 7.64 2.46
CA GLU A 94 5.40 6.83 1.47
C GLU A 94 4.06 6.37 2.06
N VAL A 95 3.06 6.31 1.20
CA VAL A 95 1.74 5.74 1.55
C VAL A 95 1.50 4.57 0.62
N TYR A 96 1.28 3.41 1.22
CA TYR A 96 0.91 2.18 0.53
C TYR A 96 -0.55 1.90 0.84
N PHE A 97 -1.37 1.78 -0.19
CA PHE A 97 -2.72 1.29 -0.03
C PHE A 97 -2.73 -0.22 -0.27
N CYS A 98 -3.26 -0.95 0.69
CA CYS A 98 -3.43 -2.39 0.66
C CYS A 98 -4.91 -2.71 0.50
N SER A 99 -5.25 -3.62 -0.41
CA SER A 99 -6.63 -4.07 -0.59
C SER A 99 -7.03 -5.07 0.50
N ALA A 100 -8.13 -4.78 1.19
CA ALA A 100 -8.77 -5.72 2.13
C ALA A 100 -9.71 -6.73 1.44
N ARG A 101 -9.82 -6.65 0.10
CA ARG A 101 -10.67 -7.54 -0.70
C ARG A 101 -10.10 -8.96 -0.74
N ILE A 102 -10.96 -9.94 -1.03
CA ILE A 102 -10.53 -11.31 -1.36
C ILE A 102 -10.27 -11.35 -2.86
N PHE A 103 -9.05 -11.74 -3.23
CA PHE A 103 -8.65 -12.01 -4.60
C PHE A 103 -8.96 -13.47 -4.90
N THR A 104 -10.02 -13.70 -5.67
CA THR A 104 -10.48 -15.03 -6.07
C THR A 104 -9.97 -15.39 -7.47
N ASP A 105 -10.14 -16.66 -7.87
CA ASP A 105 -9.77 -17.16 -9.20
C ASP A 105 -8.27 -17.01 -9.53
N LEU A 106 -7.40 -17.04 -8.51
CA LEU A 106 -5.97 -17.11 -8.74
C LEU A 106 -5.62 -18.53 -9.15
N LYS A 107 -5.13 -18.68 -10.38
CA LYS A 107 -4.82 -19.99 -10.97
C LYS A 107 -3.44 -20.45 -10.51
N TRP A 108 -3.33 -21.72 -10.15
CA TRP A 108 -2.07 -22.40 -9.90
C TRP A 108 -2.02 -23.71 -10.68
N GLY A 109 -0.82 -24.18 -10.95
CA GLY A 109 -0.64 -25.51 -11.52
C GLY A 109 0.78 -25.79 -11.98
N THR A 110 1.01 -27.03 -12.36
CA THR A 110 2.29 -27.50 -12.87
C THR A 110 2.40 -27.20 -14.37
N LYS A 111 3.38 -26.37 -14.77
CA LYS A 111 3.62 -26.08 -16.20
C LYS A 111 4.01 -27.33 -16.98
N ASN A 112 4.89 -28.15 -16.40
CA ASN A 112 5.32 -29.44 -16.95
C ASN A 112 4.83 -30.58 -16.06
N PRO A 113 4.56 -31.79 -16.61
CA PRO A 113 4.20 -32.94 -15.80
C PRO A 113 5.34 -33.33 -14.85
N VAL A 114 4.99 -33.70 -13.62
CA VAL A 114 5.89 -34.28 -12.62
C VAL A 114 5.83 -35.80 -12.76
N ILE A 115 6.98 -36.45 -12.94
CA ILE A 115 7.04 -37.91 -13.00
C ILE A 115 7.02 -38.44 -11.57
N ALA A 116 5.94 -39.13 -11.20
CA ALA A 116 5.83 -39.87 -9.95
C ALA A 116 5.97 -41.36 -10.22
N ARG A 117 6.54 -42.11 -9.28
CA ARG A 117 6.57 -43.58 -9.36
C ARG A 117 5.42 -44.12 -8.53
N ASP A 118 4.54 -44.84 -9.19
CA ASP A 118 3.43 -45.54 -8.56
C ASP A 118 3.78 -47.04 -8.45
N ALA A 119 3.35 -47.67 -7.36
CA ALA A 119 3.67 -49.07 -7.06
C ALA A 119 2.95 -50.07 -7.98
N GLU A 120 1.77 -49.71 -8.49
CA GLU A 120 0.97 -50.54 -9.39
C GLU A 120 1.16 -50.12 -10.86
N PHE A 121 1.28 -48.82 -11.13
CA PHE A 121 1.29 -48.28 -12.50
C PHE A 121 2.69 -47.92 -13.02
N GLY A 122 3.75 -47.99 -12.20
CA GLY A 122 5.11 -47.61 -12.60
C GLY A 122 5.30 -46.09 -12.76
N PRO A 123 6.14 -45.60 -13.68
CA PRO A 123 6.37 -44.16 -13.85
C PRO A 123 5.17 -43.46 -14.48
N VAL A 124 4.42 -42.69 -13.68
CA VAL A 124 3.25 -41.92 -14.09
C VAL A 124 3.56 -40.43 -14.20
N ARG A 125 2.95 -39.75 -15.16
CA ARG A 125 3.09 -38.30 -15.37
C ARG A 125 1.91 -37.57 -14.75
N LEU A 126 2.14 -36.91 -13.62
CA LEU A 126 1.13 -36.15 -12.90
C LEU A 126 1.14 -34.68 -13.31
N ARG A 127 -0.05 -34.10 -13.44
CA ARG A 127 -0.24 -32.65 -13.52
C ARG A 127 -1.31 -32.26 -12.52
N ALA A 128 -1.10 -31.13 -11.87
CA ALA A 128 -2.09 -30.54 -10.97
C ALA A 128 -2.39 -29.13 -11.44
N PHE A 129 -3.67 -28.78 -11.40
CA PHE A 129 -4.16 -27.43 -11.64
C PHE A 129 -5.24 -27.13 -10.63
N GLY A 130 -5.37 -25.88 -10.25
CA GLY A 130 -6.44 -25.45 -9.38
C GLY A 130 -6.54 -23.94 -9.32
N THR A 131 -7.48 -23.50 -8.51
CA THR A 131 -7.64 -22.10 -8.15
C THR A 131 -7.49 -21.96 -6.64
N TYR A 132 -7.04 -20.78 -6.22
CA TYR A 132 -6.98 -20.41 -4.82
C TYR A 132 -7.46 -18.96 -4.67
N ALA A 133 -7.71 -18.58 -3.42
CA ALA A 133 -8.07 -17.22 -3.07
C ALA A 133 -7.15 -16.72 -1.96
N ILE A 134 -6.82 -15.43 -2.00
CA ILE A 134 -5.97 -14.77 -0.99
C ILE A 134 -6.60 -13.47 -0.53
N ARG A 135 -6.26 -13.05 0.68
CA ARG A 135 -6.58 -11.74 1.25
C ARG A 135 -5.37 -11.29 2.07
N ILE A 136 -5.06 -9.99 2.04
CA ILE A 136 -4.08 -9.40 2.96
C ILE A 136 -4.68 -9.45 4.37
N LYS A 137 -4.05 -10.20 5.27
CA LYS A 137 -4.51 -10.35 6.65
C LYS A 137 -4.05 -9.20 7.55
N ASP A 138 -2.80 -8.79 7.39
CA ASP A 138 -2.17 -7.74 8.17
C ASP A 138 -1.19 -6.98 7.26
N PRO A 139 -1.44 -5.71 6.94
CA PRO A 139 -0.52 -4.90 6.15
C PRO A 139 0.72 -4.40 6.90
N ALA A 140 0.75 -4.51 8.23
CA ALA A 140 1.77 -3.89 9.08
C ALA A 140 2.89 -4.85 9.54
N VAL A 141 2.87 -6.11 9.09
CA VAL A 141 3.77 -7.21 9.53
C VAL A 141 4.49 -7.86 8.36
#